data_AF-A0A935XZY4-F1
#
_entry.id   AF-A0A935XZY4-F1
#
_cell.length_a   1.000
_cell.length_b   1.000
_cell.length_c   1.000
_cell.angle_alpha   90.00
_cell.angle_beta   90.00
_cell.angle_gamma   90.00
#
_symmetry.space_group_name_H-M   'P 1'
#
loop_
_entity.id
_entity.type
_entity.pdbx_description
1 polymer ?
#
loop_
_entity_poly.entity_id
_entity_poly.type
_entity_poly.pdbx_seq_one_letter_code
_entity_poly.pdbx_strand_id
1 'polypeptide(L)'
;MGGQSLYFSEGGRFDFRRYRAMTNAMTMLGQSKNIFQAEIDAVCEFCDFLRFNVQFLTEIYNTQPQSSPLIWNKMEYRALEGFIFALTPFNFTSIAGNLPCAPALMGNTVVWKPAETQIYSASLIMKILQEAGLPDGVINLVFVNGSTAGAEIFSHHDFGGIHFTGSTAVFRQIWATIGNQLSNFKSFPRLVGETGGKDFVLAHPSANAKAVSVALSRRAFEFKDRNAALLQELIYQNPFGGSKKFSPIRFARYENGIT
;
A
#
# COMPACT_ATOMS: atom_id res chain seq x y z
N MET A 1 26.20 10.79 -15.19
CA MET A 1 25.78 10.04 -13.98
C MET A 1 24.58 9.19 -14.36
N GLY A 2 24.84 7.91 -14.64
CA GLY A 2 23.85 6.97 -15.15
C GLY A 2 23.35 6.01 -14.06
N GLY A 3 22.18 5.42 -14.32
CA GLY A 3 21.68 4.23 -13.62
C GLY A 3 20.45 4.47 -12.75
N GLN A 4 19.26 4.17 -13.29
CA GLN A 4 18.11 3.54 -12.63
C GLN A 4 16.91 3.57 -13.61
N SER A 5 16.98 2.74 -14.66
CA SER A 5 15.81 2.36 -15.47
C SER A 5 14.93 1.42 -14.65
N LEU A 6 13.60 1.55 -14.77
CA LEU A 6 12.68 0.56 -14.23
C LEU A 6 12.73 -0.68 -15.12
N TYR A 7 12.94 -1.84 -14.51
CA TYR A 7 12.98 -3.12 -15.19
C TYR A 7 11.59 -3.75 -15.11
N PHE A 8 10.92 -3.85 -16.25
CA PHE A 8 9.97 -4.92 -16.53
C PHE A 8 10.65 -5.74 -17.62
N SER A 9 10.87 -7.04 -17.39
CA SER A 9 11.82 -7.83 -18.20
C SER A 9 11.35 -8.10 -19.63
N GLU A 10 12.35 -8.13 -20.51
CA GLU A 10 12.39 -8.43 -21.95
C GLU A 10 11.90 -7.33 -22.94
N GLY A 11 12.87 -6.59 -23.48
CA GLY A 11 12.76 -5.92 -24.79
C GLY A 11 12.58 -4.39 -24.80
N GLY A 12 12.06 -3.78 -23.73
CA GLY A 12 11.80 -2.35 -23.69
C GLY A 12 12.14 -1.73 -22.34
N ARG A 13 13.13 -0.84 -22.28
CA ARG A 13 13.44 -0.08 -21.07
C ARG A 13 12.28 0.89 -20.79
N PHE A 14 11.38 0.57 -19.87
CA PHE A 14 10.39 1.53 -19.42
C PHE A 14 11.06 2.60 -18.54
N ASP A 15 11.06 3.84 -19.02
CA ASP A 15 11.68 4.95 -18.30
C ASP A 15 10.63 5.77 -17.54
N PHE A 16 10.44 5.48 -16.26
CA PHE A 16 9.54 6.25 -15.39
C PHE A 16 10.01 7.69 -15.16
N ARG A 17 11.28 8.02 -15.42
CA ARG A 17 11.80 9.37 -15.18
C ARG A 17 11.01 10.42 -15.98
N ARG A 18 10.45 10.04 -17.14
CA ARG A 18 9.57 10.92 -17.94
C ARG A 18 8.23 11.24 -17.25
N TYR A 19 7.78 10.39 -16.33
CA TYR A 19 6.56 10.60 -15.54
C TYR A 19 6.81 11.24 -14.18
N ARG A 20 8.04 11.24 -13.67
CA ARG A 20 8.36 11.72 -12.31
C ARG A 20 7.68 13.05 -11.95
N ALA A 21 7.82 14.06 -12.82
CA ALA A 21 7.22 15.38 -12.59
C ALA A 21 5.69 15.32 -12.60
N MET A 22 5.10 14.57 -13.53
CA MET A 22 3.65 14.40 -13.65
C MET A 22 3.07 13.65 -12.45
N THR A 23 3.72 12.57 -12.03
CA THR A 23 3.33 11.75 -10.88
C THR A 23 3.37 12.59 -9.60
N ASN A 24 4.45 13.35 -9.37
CA ASN A 24 4.50 14.30 -8.27
C ASN A 24 3.36 15.33 -8.35
N ALA A 25 3.15 15.96 -9.51
CA ALA A 25 2.12 16.98 -9.67
C ALA A 25 0.71 16.44 -9.39
N MET A 26 0.35 15.28 -9.93
CA MET A 26 -0.97 14.68 -9.71
C MET A 26 -1.19 14.29 -8.25
N THR A 27 -0.17 13.73 -7.58
CA THR A 27 -0.25 13.43 -6.16
C THR A 27 -0.33 14.70 -5.30
N MET A 28 0.42 15.75 -5.63
CA MET A 28 0.34 17.03 -4.93
C MET A 28 -1.05 17.66 -5.06
N LEU A 29 -1.61 17.69 -6.27
CA LEU A 29 -2.90 18.32 -6.55
C LEU A 29 -4.09 17.48 -6.02
N GLY A 30 -4.12 16.18 -6.29
CA GLY A 30 -5.22 15.31 -5.90
C GLY A 30 -5.25 14.99 -4.41
N GLN A 31 -4.07 14.85 -3.78
CA GLN A 31 -3.95 14.39 -2.40
C GLN A 31 -3.43 15.49 -1.46
N SER A 32 -3.21 16.71 -1.95
CA SER A 32 -2.70 17.85 -1.16
C SER A 32 -1.33 17.59 -0.52
N LYS A 33 -0.46 16.81 -1.17
CA LYS A 33 0.94 16.62 -0.73
C LYS A 33 1.79 17.84 -1.08
N ASN A 34 2.77 18.15 -0.23
CA ASN A 34 3.87 19.02 -0.65
C ASN A 34 4.84 18.22 -1.54
N ILE A 35 5.76 18.91 -2.21
CA ILE A 35 6.68 18.24 -3.16
C ILE A 35 7.51 17.14 -2.52
N PHE A 36 8.01 17.35 -1.28
CA PHE A 36 8.80 16.34 -0.59
C PHE A 36 7.97 15.08 -0.30
N GLN A 37 6.74 15.25 0.20
CA GLN A 37 5.83 14.15 0.51
C GLN A 37 5.35 13.42 -0.74
N ALA A 38 5.14 14.12 -1.86
CA ALA A 38 4.80 13.50 -3.13
C ALA A 38 5.98 12.70 -3.69
N GLU A 39 7.20 13.26 -3.62
CA GLU A 39 8.42 12.62 -4.13
C GLU A 39 8.76 11.33 -3.40
N ILE A 40 8.73 11.33 -2.07
CA ILE A 40 9.05 10.11 -1.30
C ILE A 40 8.00 9.00 -1.48
N ASP A 41 6.74 9.36 -1.75
CA ASP A 41 5.61 8.44 -1.94
C ASP A 41 5.50 8.00 -3.41
N ALA A 42 5.00 8.90 -4.25
CA ALA A 42 4.53 8.57 -5.59
C ALA A 42 5.66 8.24 -6.57
N VAL A 43 6.90 8.62 -6.23
CA VAL A 43 8.08 8.36 -7.03
C VAL A 43 8.97 7.34 -6.33
N CYS A 44 9.61 7.69 -5.21
CA CYS A 44 10.61 6.83 -4.58
C CYS A 44 10.01 5.50 -4.11
N GLU A 45 9.04 5.55 -3.19
CA GLU A 45 8.43 4.34 -2.63
C GLU A 45 7.72 3.51 -3.69
N PHE A 46 7.00 4.14 -4.64
CA PHE A 46 6.38 3.38 -5.74
C PHE A 46 7.41 2.68 -6.63
N CYS A 47 8.48 3.36 -7.02
CA CYS A 47 9.55 2.74 -7.81
C CYS A 47 10.24 1.62 -7.03
N ASP A 48 10.42 1.79 -5.72
CA ASP A 48 11.02 0.78 -4.86
C ASP A 48 10.10 -0.44 -4.73
N PHE A 49 8.79 -0.29 -4.54
CA PHE A 49 7.85 -1.41 -4.60
C PHE A 49 8.01 -2.22 -5.88
N LEU A 50 8.03 -1.56 -7.04
CA LEU A 50 8.17 -2.26 -8.33
C LEU A 50 9.50 -3.04 -8.44
N ARG A 51 10.61 -2.43 -8.02
CA ARG A 51 11.94 -3.06 -8.11
C ARG A 51 12.12 -4.18 -7.09
N PHE A 52 11.80 -3.91 -5.83
CA PHE A 52 11.99 -4.86 -4.75
C PHE A 52 10.99 -6.02 -4.84
N ASN A 53 9.76 -5.81 -5.30
CA ASN A 53 8.83 -6.94 -5.49
C ASN A 53 9.31 -7.92 -6.58
N VAL A 54 9.96 -7.43 -7.66
CA VAL A 54 10.56 -8.31 -8.69
C VAL A 54 11.76 -9.08 -8.12
N GLN A 55 12.57 -8.42 -7.30
CA GLN A 55 13.65 -9.08 -6.55
C GLN A 55 13.09 -10.17 -5.62
N PHE A 56 12.06 -9.86 -4.83
CA PHE A 56 11.43 -10.81 -3.91
C PHE A 56 10.75 -11.97 -4.66
N LEU A 57 10.09 -11.72 -5.79
CA LEU A 57 9.56 -12.78 -6.67
C LEU A 57 10.67 -13.75 -7.07
N THR A 58 11.82 -13.22 -7.49
CA THR A 58 12.98 -14.02 -7.90
C THR A 58 13.50 -14.88 -6.75
N GLU A 59 13.62 -14.30 -5.55
CA GLU A 59 14.04 -15.01 -4.35
C GLU A 59 13.06 -16.11 -3.94
N ILE A 60 11.75 -15.83 -4.00
CA ILE A 60 10.70 -16.82 -3.76
C ILE A 60 10.82 -17.98 -4.75
N TYR A 61 10.96 -17.71 -6.05
CA TYR A 61 11.00 -18.76 -7.07
C TYR A 61 12.27 -19.63 -6.97
N ASN A 62 13.36 -19.06 -6.47
CA ASN A 62 14.60 -19.80 -6.18
C ASN A 62 14.50 -20.69 -4.94
N THR A 63 13.44 -20.54 -4.12
CA THR A 63 13.19 -21.45 -2.99
C THR A 63 12.64 -22.77 -3.53
N GLN A 64 13.50 -23.78 -3.63
CA GLN A 64 13.19 -25.10 -4.20
C GLN A 64 13.50 -26.22 -3.21
N PRO A 65 12.73 -27.34 -3.23
CA PRO A 65 12.96 -28.48 -2.36
C PRO A 65 14.23 -29.24 -2.75
N GLN A 66 14.82 -29.93 -1.78
CA GLN A 66 15.89 -30.88 -2.08
C GLN A 66 15.36 -32.07 -2.89
N SER A 67 16.22 -32.59 -3.76
CA SER A 67 15.97 -33.78 -4.58
C SER A 67 16.88 -34.90 -4.13
N SER A 68 16.31 -36.07 -3.81
CA SER A 68 17.07 -37.29 -3.52
C SER A 68 17.58 -37.94 -4.82
N PRO A 69 18.57 -38.86 -4.78
CA PRO A 69 19.01 -39.57 -5.98
C PRO A 69 17.84 -40.22 -6.73
N LEU A 70 17.82 -40.07 -8.06
CA LEU A 70 16.76 -40.57 -8.98
C LEU A 70 15.37 -39.93 -8.85
N ILE A 71 15.20 -38.92 -7.99
CA ILE A 71 13.95 -38.17 -7.83
C ILE A 71 14.23 -36.70 -8.13
N TRP A 72 13.36 -36.02 -8.89
CA TRP A 72 13.43 -34.57 -9.08
C TRP A 72 12.20 -33.89 -8.51
N ASN A 73 12.37 -33.20 -7.38
CA ASN A 73 11.34 -32.39 -6.77
C ASN A 73 11.42 -30.96 -7.29
N LYS A 74 10.28 -30.35 -7.61
CA LYS A 74 10.17 -28.95 -8.00
C LYS A 74 8.94 -28.33 -7.36
N MET A 75 9.06 -27.10 -6.86
CA MET A 75 7.95 -26.32 -6.36
C MET A 75 7.48 -25.32 -7.43
N GLU A 76 6.17 -25.30 -7.67
CA GLU A 76 5.51 -24.33 -8.54
C GLU A 76 4.68 -23.35 -7.70
N TYR A 77 4.99 -22.06 -7.83
CA TYR A 77 4.26 -20.97 -7.17
C TYR A 77 3.09 -20.52 -8.05
N ARG A 78 1.95 -21.18 -7.91
CA ARG A 78 0.73 -20.86 -8.67
C ARG A 78 0.07 -19.57 -8.16
N ALA A 79 -0.52 -18.84 -9.10
CA ALA A 79 -1.46 -17.76 -8.77
C ALA A 79 -2.69 -18.31 -8.02
N LEU A 80 -3.45 -17.41 -7.40
CA LEU A 80 -4.73 -17.78 -6.81
C LEU A 80 -5.75 -18.03 -7.91
N GLU A 81 -6.67 -18.95 -7.64
CA GLU A 81 -7.83 -19.14 -8.49
C GLU A 81 -8.86 -18.05 -8.23
N GLY A 82 -9.37 -17.43 -9.29
CA GLY A 82 -10.27 -16.29 -9.22
C GLY A 82 -9.55 -14.96 -9.42
N PHE A 83 -10.15 -13.87 -8.95
CA PHE A 83 -9.60 -12.53 -9.05
C PHE A 83 -9.34 -11.90 -7.68
N ILE A 84 -8.44 -10.91 -7.66
CA ILE A 84 -8.13 -10.11 -6.46
C ILE A 84 -8.81 -8.75 -6.53
N PHE A 85 -9.41 -8.33 -5.42
CA PHE A 85 -9.88 -6.97 -5.26
C PHE A 85 -8.83 -6.12 -4.55
N ALA A 86 -8.28 -5.12 -5.24
CA ALA A 86 -7.39 -4.12 -4.64
C ALA A 86 -8.19 -2.89 -4.24
N LEU A 87 -8.37 -2.67 -2.94
CA LEU A 87 -9.07 -1.52 -2.39
C LEU A 87 -8.07 -0.60 -1.68
N THR A 88 -7.79 0.54 -2.32
CA THR A 88 -6.62 1.37 -1.97
C THR A 88 -7.00 2.69 -1.28
N PRO A 89 -6.16 3.19 -0.36
CA PRO A 89 -6.45 4.36 0.45
C PRO A 89 -6.10 5.66 -0.29
N PHE A 90 -6.44 6.80 0.29
CA PHE A 90 -6.14 8.11 -0.31
C PHE A 90 -4.72 8.64 -0.02
N ASN A 91 -4.07 8.12 1.03
CA ASN A 91 -2.92 8.76 1.66
C ASN A 91 -1.58 8.47 0.98
N PHE A 92 -1.45 7.36 0.24
CA PHE A 92 -0.23 6.99 -0.47
C PHE A 92 -0.51 6.53 -1.90
N THR A 93 0.15 7.17 -2.84
CA THR A 93 0.12 6.81 -4.26
C THR A 93 0.89 5.52 -4.52
N SER A 94 1.98 5.30 -3.80
CA SER A 94 2.78 4.08 -3.79
C SER A 94 1.95 2.86 -3.41
N ILE A 95 1.18 2.95 -2.31
CA ILE A 95 0.27 1.89 -1.86
C ILE A 95 -0.81 1.67 -2.92
N ALA A 96 -1.39 2.74 -3.44
CA ALA A 96 -2.42 2.63 -4.47
C ALA A 96 -1.96 1.89 -5.73
N GLY A 97 -0.69 2.06 -6.14
CA GLY A 97 -0.10 1.27 -7.21
C GLY A 97 0.34 -0.13 -6.79
N ASN A 98 0.87 -0.29 -5.57
CA ASN A 98 1.42 -1.56 -5.11
C ASN A 98 0.35 -2.62 -4.84
N LEU A 99 -0.78 -2.26 -4.21
CA LEU A 99 -1.81 -3.24 -3.87
C LEU A 99 -2.34 -4.02 -5.10
N PRO A 100 -2.55 -3.40 -6.28
CA PRO A 100 -2.88 -4.15 -7.49
C PRO A 100 -1.66 -4.74 -8.20
N CYS A 101 -0.50 -4.08 -8.22
CA CYS A 101 0.66 -4.59 -8.94
C CYS A 101 1.29 -5.83 -8.29
N ALA A 102 1.35 -5.91 -6.95
CA ALA A 102 1.95 -7.03 -6.25
C ALA A 102 1.26 -8.38 -6.55
N PRO A 103 -0.07 -8.53 -6.44
CA PRO A 103 -0.74 -9.76 -6.86
C PRO A 103 -0.67 -9.99 -8.37
N ALA A 104 -0.72 -8.95 -9.20
CA ALA A 104 -0.56 -9.10 -10.65
C ALA A 104 0.81 -9.68 -11.04
N LEU A 105 1.88 -9.25 -10.37
CA LEU A 105 3.23 -9.79 -10.54
C LEU A 105 3.30 -11.30 -10.21
N MET A 106 2.49 -11.77 -9.26
CA MET A 106 2.38 -13.19 -8.90
C MET A 106 1.40 -13.97 -9.81
N GLY A 107 0.96 -13.40 -10.92
CA GLY A 107 0.12 -14.05 -11.93
C GLY A 107 -1.39 -13.95 -11.69
N ASN A 108 -1.85 -13.09 -10.77
CA ASN A 108 -3.29 -12.89 -10.52
C ASN A 108 -3.87 -11.81 -11.45
N THR A 109 -5.18 -11.85 -11.69
CA THR A 109 -5.91 -10.70 -12.24
C THR A 109 -6.54 -9.87 -11.11
N VAL A 110 -6.72 -8.57 -11.34
CA VAL A 110 -7.08 -7.62 -10.30
C VAL A 110 -8.19 -6.69 -10.75
N VAL A 111 -9.18 -6.49 -9.88
CA VAL A 111 -10.11 -5.35 -9.93
C VAL A 111 -9.60 -4.32 -8.94
N TRP A 112 -9.22 -3.14 -9.42
CA TRP A 112 -8.63 -2.08 -8.61
C TRP A 112 -9.60 -0.91 -8.45
N LYS A 113 -10.00 -0.64 -7.21
CA LYS A 113 -10.77 0.54 -6.83
C LYS A 113 -9.92 1.50 -5.99
N PRO A 114 -9.57 2.68 -6.50
CA PRO A 114 -8.88 3.71 -5.72
C PRO A 114 -9.82 4.49 -4.82
N ALA A 115 -9.25 5.17 -3.82
CA ALA A 115 -9.95 6.24 -3.13
C ALA A 115 -10.27 7.38 -4.12
N GLU A 116 -11.41 8.05 -3.92
CA GLU A 116 -11.91 9.07 -4.85
C GLU A 116 -10.92 10.23 -5.03
N THR A 117 -10.28 10.65 -3.94
CA THR A 117 -9.25 11.70 -3.94
C THR A 117 -7.93 11.26 -4.58
N GLN A 118 -7.79 10.01 -4.99
CA GLN A 118 -6.60 9.45 -5.60
C GLN A 118 -6.79 9.08 -7.09
N ILE A 119 -7.98 9.31 -7.65
CA ILE A 119 -8.35 8.96 -9.03
C ILE A 119 -7.34 9.48 -10.07
N TYR A 120 -6.86 10.71 -9.94
CA TYR A 120 -5.88 11.27 -10.89
C TYR A 120 -4.56 10.48 -10.89
N SER A 121 -3.99 10.27 -9.70
CA SER A 121 -2.75 9.51 -9.53
C SER A 121 -2.91 8.05 -9.96
N ALA A 122 -4.05 7.41 -9.63
CA ALA A 122 -4.38 6.05 -10.06
C ALA A 122 -4.45 5.91 -11.59
N SER A 123 -5.15 6.86 -12.24
CA SER A 123 -5.29 6.87 -13.70
C SER A 123 -3.94 6.98 -14.39
N LEU A 124 -3.03 7.81 -13.87
CA LEU A 124 -1.68 7.93 -14.39
C LEU A 124 -0.88 6.65 -14.19
N ILE A 125 -0.96 6.00 -13.02
CA ILE A 125 -0.33 4.70 -12.79
C ILE A 125 -0.83 3.67 -13.81
N MET A 126 -2.14 3.58 -14.04
CA MET A 126 -2.69 2.63 -15.01
C MET A 126 -2.14 2.90 -16.43
N LYS A 127 -2.06 4.18 -16.84
CA LYS A 127 -1.45 4.56 -18.11
C LYS A 127 0.03 4.17 -18.18
N ILE A 128 0.79 4.40 -17.11
CA ILE A 128 2.20 4.00 -16.99
C ILE A 128 2.35 2.48 -17.15
N LEU A 129 1.49 1.69 -16.50
CA LEU A 129 1.52 0.24 -16.57
C LEU A 129 1.15 -0.27 -17.97
N GLN A 130 0.15 0.31 -18.61
CA GLN A 130 -0.22 -0.01 -20.00
C GLN A 130 0.93 0.28 -20.96
N GLU A 131 1.57 1.46 -20.85
CA GLU A 131 2.74 1.81 -21.65
C GLU A 131 3.97 0.95 -21.33
N ALA A 132 4.03 0.37 -20.13
CA ALA A 132 5.05 -0.61 -19.75
C ALA A 132 4.76 -2.03 -20.25
N GLY A 133 3.62 -2.26 -20.90
CA GLY A 133 3.24 -3.54 -21.50
C GLY A 133 2.37 -4.44 -20.62
N LEU A 134 1.72 -3.90 -19.58
CA LEU A 134 0.71 -4.66 -18.82
C LEU A 134 -0.41 -5.11 -19.78
N PRO A 135 -0.68 -6.42 -19.91
CA PRO A 135 -1.74 -6.90 -20.80
C PRO A 135 -3.13 -6.43 -20.36
N ASP A 136 -4.01 -6.20 -21.33
CA ASP A 136 -5.39 -5.82 -21.09
C ASP A 136 -6.11 -6.85 -20.19
N GLY A 137 -6.87 -6.36 -19.22
CA GLY A 137 -7.63 -7.19 -18.29
C GLY A 137 -6.85 -7.71 -17.08
N VAL A 138 -5.51 -7.59 -17.03
CA VAL A 138 -4.73 -8.02 -15.86
C VAL A 138 -5.01 -7.15 -14.64
N ILE A 139 -5.05 -5.82 -14.81
CA ILE A 139 -5.53 -4.88 -13.80
C ILE A 139 -6.67 -4.07 -14.42
N ASN A 140 -7.83 -4.08 -13.77
CA ASN A 140 -9.02 -3.37 -14.19
C ASN A 140 -9.28 -2.23 -13.20
N LEU A 141 -8.86 -1.01 -13.57
CA LEU A 141 -9.09 0.18 -12.78
C LEU A 141 -10.56 0.63 -12.91
N VAL A 142 -11.30 0.63 -11.80
CA VAL A 142 -12.72 0.97 -11.76
C VAL A 142 -13.01 2.15 -10.83
N PHE A 143 -13.79 3.10 -11.31
CA PHE A 143 -14.23 4.27 -10.53
C PHE A 143 -15.68 4.10 -10.12
N VAL A 144 -15.87 3.60 -8.89
CA VAL A 144 -17.19 3.31 -8.34
C VAL A 144 -17.15 3.51 -6.82
N ASN A 145 -18.28 3.75 -6.19
CA ASN A 145 -18.35 3.82 -4.73
C ASN A 145 -17.94 2.48 -4.09
N GLY A 146 -17.31 2.54 -2.92
CA GLY A 146 -16.82 1.33 -2.22
C GLY A 146 -17.92 0.35 -1.85
N SER A 147 -19.12 0.84 -1.47
CA SER A 147 -20.25 -0.01 -1.13
C SER A 147 -20.79 -0.77 -2.34
N THR A 148 -20.89 -0.12 -3.49
CA THR A 148 -21.30 -0.73 -4.76
C THR A 148 -20.30 -1.78 -5.23
N ALA A 149 -18.99 -1.47 -5.22
CA ALA A 149 -17.96 -2.47 -5.53
C ALA A 149 -18.02 -3.67 -4.58
N GLY A 150 -18.11 -3.43 -3.27
CA GLY A 150 -18.13 -4.49 -2.27
C GLY A 150 -19.34 -5.41 -2.40
N ALA A 151 -20.53 -4.87 -2.70
CA ALA A 151 -21.73 -5.66 -2.89
C ALA A 151 -21.59 -6.67 -4.04
N GLU A 152 -21.08 -6.22 -5.19
CA GLU A 152 -20.86 -7.09 -6.36
C GLU A 152 -19.72 -8.09 -6.08
N ILE A 153 -18.55 -7.57 -5.72
CA ILE A 153 -17.31 -8.36 -5.60
C ILE A 153 -17.41 -9.44 -4.53
N PHE A 154 -17.93 -9.10 -3.34
CA PHE A 154 -17.98 -10.07 -2.23
C PHE A 154 -19.09 -11.11 -2.39
N SER A 155 -19.94 -10.98 -3.42
CA SER A 155 -20.91 -12.02 -3.82
C SER A 155 -20.48 -12.86 -5.02
N HIS A 156 -19.35 -12.53 -5.65
CA HIS A 156 -18.91 -13.20 -6.86
C HIS A 156 -18.24 -14.55 -6.53
N HIS A 157 -18.68 -15.63 -7.18
CA HIS A 157 -18.19 -17.00 -6.96
C HIS A 157 -16.66 -17.13 -7.12
N ASP A 158 -16.10 -16.41 -8.11
CA ASP A 158 -14.66 -16.39 -8.41
C ASP A 158 -13.86 -15.34 -7.63
N PHE A 159 -14.39 -14.80 -6.52
CA PHE A 159 -13.62 -13.91 -5.65
C PHE A 159 -12.51 -14.71 -4.93
N GLY A 160 -11.24 -14.41 -5.26
CA GLY A 160 -10.06 -15.12 -4.74
C GLY A 160 -9.38 -14.42 -3.56
N GLY A 161 -9.64 -13.13 -3.35
CA GLY A 161 -9.10 -12.40 -2.21
C GLY A 161 -9.15 -10.89 -2.34
N ILE A 162 -8.81 -10.21 -1.25
CA ILE A 162 -8.73 -8.75 -1.17
C ILE A 162 -7.33 -8.33 -0.70
N HIS A 163 -6.79 -7.30 -1.34
CA HIS A 163 -5.63 -6.56 -0.89
C HIS A 163 -6.09 -5.14 -0.49
N PHE A 164 -6.06 -4.87 0.81
CA PHE A 164 -6.73 -3.71 1.40
C PHE A 164 -5.77 -2.84 2.20
N THR A 165 -5.89 -1.52 2.06
CA THR A 165 -5.44 -0.60 3.10
C THR A 165 -6.53 0.42 3.38
N GLY A 166 -6.83 0.63 4.67
CA GLY A 166 -7.87 1.57 5.08
C GLY A 166 -8.19 1.50 6.57
N SER A 167 -9.43 1.79 6.94
CA SER A 167 -9.82 1.80 8.36
C SER A 167 -10.06 0.39 8.90
N THR A 168 -9.77 0.19 10.19
CA THR A 168 -10.06 -1.06 10.89
C THR A 168 -11.55 -1.40 10.87
N ALA A 169 -12.43 -0.39 10.92
CA ALA A 169 -13.87 -0.59 10.87
C ALA A 169 -14.31 -1.21 9.53
N VAL A 170 -13.82 -0.66 8.42
CA VAL A 170 -14.10 -1.20 7.07
C VAL A 170 -13.50 -2.59 6.92
N PHE A 171 -12.26 -2.82 7.36
CA PHE A 171 -11.64 -4.14 7.21
C PHE A 171 -12.37 -5.23 8.02
N ARG A 172 -12.87 -4.90 9.22
CA ARG A 172 -13.72 -5.82 10.02
C ARG A 172 -15.03 -6.13 9.31
N GLN A 173 -15.66 -5.12 8.71
CA GLN A 173 -16.90 -5.33 7.94
C GLN A 173 -16.65 -6.26 6.74
N ILE A 174 -15.57 -6.04 6.00
CA ILE A 174 -15.16 -6.90 4.88
C ILE A 174 -14.96 -8.34 5.35
N TRP A 175 -14.24 -8.53 6.46
CA TRP A 175 -14.02 -9.85 7.06
C TRP A 175 -15.35 -10.55 7.41
N ALA A 176 -16.28 -9.84 8.03
CA ALA A 176 -17.60 -10.38 8.38
C ALA A 176 -18.43 -10.74 7.13
N THR A 177 -18.43 -9.87 6.12
CA THR A 177 -19.15 -10.10 4.85
C THR A 177 -18.64 -11.35 4.15
N ILE A 178 -17.33 -11.49 4.00
CA ILE A 178 -16.72 -12.66 3.35
C ILE A 178 -16.95 -13.92 4.18
N GLY A 179 -16.82 -13.84 5.52
CA GLY A 179 -17.08 -14.95 6.43
C GLY A 179 -18.49 -15.52 6.32
N ASN A 180 -19.49 -14.66 6.10
CA ASN A 180 -20.89 -15.07 5.91
C ASN A 180 -21.18 -15.69 4.54
N GLN A 181 -20.26 -15.59 3.57
CA GLN A 181 -20.44 -16.07 2.21
C GLN A 181 -19.47 -17.20 1.82
N LEU A 182 -18.78 -17.81 2.79
CA LEU A 182 -17.72 -18.80 2.49
C LEU A 182 -18.17 -19.97 1.62
N SER A 183 -19.42 -20.41 1.72
CA SER A 183 -19.97 -21.50 0.89
C SER A 183 -20.18 -21.12 -0.58
N ASN A 184 -20.15 -19.84 -0.92
CA ASN A 184 -20.35 -19.35 -2.29
C ASN A 184 -19.04 -19.27 -3.10
N PHE A 185 -17.88 -19.24 -2.45
CA PHE A 185 -16.61 -19.06 -3.14
C PHE A 185 -16.01 -20.38 -3.59
N LYS A 186 -15.42 -20.38 -4.78
CA LYS A 186 -14.71 -21.55 -5.34
C LYS A 186 -13.53 -22.01 -4.47
N SER A 187 -12.82 -21.04 -3.90
CA SER A 187 -11.68 -21.22 -3.00
C SER A 187 -11.81 -20.26 -1.82
N PHE A 188 -11.15 -20.57 -0.70
CA PHE A 188 -11.14 -19.67 0.46
C PHE A 188 -10.45 -18.34 0.11
N PRO A 189 -11.18 -17.20 0.12
CA PRO A 189 -10.58 -15.93 -0.26
C PRO A 189 -9.49 -15.51 0.73
N ARG A 190 -8.39 -14.93 0.22
CA ARG A 190 -7.32 -14.39 1.07
C ARG A 190 -7.57 -12.94 1.41
N LEU A 191 -7.65 -12.61 2.71
CA LEU A 191 -7.85 -11.25 3.18
C LEU A 191 -6.53 -10.71 3.71
N VAL A 192 -5.85 -9.91 2.88
CA VAL A 192 -4.59 -9.26 3.23
C VAL A 192 -4.85 -7.78 3.35
N GLY A 193 -4.49 -7.18 4.48
CA GLY A 193 -4.58 -5.74 4.58
C GLY A 193 -3.86 -5.12 5.76
N GLU A 194 -3.68 -3.81 5.62
CA GLU A 194 -3.14 -2.92 6.64
C GLU A 194 -4.24 -1.95 7.09
N THR A 195 -4.25 -1.65 8.38
CA THR A 195 -5.17 -0.67 8.94
C THR A 195 -4.40 0.33 9.77
N GLY A 196 -4.85 1.58 9.74
CA GLY A 196 -4.18 2.64 10.48
C GLY A 196 -3.98 2.34 11.97
N GLY A 197 -2.95 2.96 12.53
CA GLY A 197 -2.57 2.85 13.92
C GLY A 197 -2.29 4.22 14.54
N LYS A 198 -1.71 4.18 15.74
CA LYS A 198 -1.23 5.38 16.43
C LYS A 198 0.17 5.08 16.92
N ASP A 199 1.07 6.00 16.64
CA ASP A 199 2.46 5.88 17.01
C ASP A 199 2.76 6.69 18.27
N PHE A 200 3.83 6.29 18.96
CA PHE A 200 4.37 7.00 20.11
C PHE A 200 5.88 7.22 19.95
N VAL A 201 6.39 8.27 20.61
CA VAL A 201 7.82 8.49 20.79
C VAL A 201 8.12 8.42 22.29
N LEU A 202 9.07 7.57 22.67
CA LEU A 202 9.61 7.49 24.03
C LEU A 202 10.98 8.17 24.07
N ALA A 203 11.12 9.23 24.86
CA ALA A 203 12.36 9.96 25.04
C ALA A 203 12.97 9.67 26.42
N HIS A 204 14.09 8.95 26.44
CA HIS A 204 14.92 8.74 27.63
C HIS A 204 15.63 10.05 28.03
N PRO A 205 15.96 10.30 29.32
CA PRO A 205 16.70 11.50 29.74
C PRO A 205 18.00 11.77 28.98
N SER A 206 18.67 10.72 28.49
CA SER A 206 19.89 10.86 27.69
C SER A 206 19.64 11.18 26.21
N ALA A 207 18.38 11.31 25.77
CA ALA A 207 18.04 11.57 24.38
C ALA A 207 18.47 12.98 23.97
N ASN A 208 18.95 13.12 22.73
CA ASN A 208 19.27 14.41 22.16
C ASN A 208 17.98 15.23 21.92
N ALA A 209 17.79 16.29 22.69
CA ALA A 209 16.58 17.12 22.65
C ALA A 209 16.28 17.69 21.25
N LYS A 210 17.31 18.07 20.48
CA LYS A 210 17.14 18.61 19.12
C LYS A 210 16.69 17.52 18.13
N ALA A 211 17.22 16.30 18.26
CA ALA A 211 16.77 15.18 17.43
C ALA A 211 15.31 14.82 17.74
N VAL A 212 14.94 14.80 19.03
CA VAL A 212 13.56 14.55 19.46
C VAL A 212 12.62 15.62 18.91
N SER A 213 12.94 16.92 19.03
CA SER A 213 12.06 17.99 18.54
C SER A 213 11.83 17.92 17.03
N VAL A 214 12.87 17.60 16.25
CA VAL A 214 12.74 17.38 14.79
C VAL A 214 11.86 16.18 14.49
N ALA A 215 12.09 15.04 15.17
CA ALA A 215 11.30 13.82 14.97
C ALA A 215 9.82 14.05 15.28
N LEU A 216 9.52 14.70 16.40
CA LEU A 216 8.14 15.04 16.80
C LEU A 216 7.48 15.96 15.79
N SER A 217 8.16 17.04 15.37
CA SER A 217 7.61 18.03 14.45
C SER A 217 7.29 17.40 13.09
N ARG A 218 8.21 16.59 12.55
CA ARG A 218 7.99 15.93 11.26
C ARG A 218 6.91 14.85 11.37
N ARG A 219 6.97 14.00 12.39
CA ARG A 219 6.04 12.88 12.53
C ARG A 219 4.60 13.31 12.82
N ALA A 220 4.42 14.39 13.57
CA ALA A 220 3.09 14.94 13.82
C ALA A 220 2.56 15.69 12.59
N PHE A 221 3.33 16.60 12.01
CA PHE A 221 2.76 17.59 11.09
C PHE A 221 3.00 17.32 9.60
N GLU A 222 3.91 16.43 9.22
CA GLU A 222 4.07 16.08 7.81
C GLU A 222 2.80 15.39 7.28
N PHE A 223 2.36 15.85 6.10
CA PHE A 223 1.12 15.42 5.47
C PHE A 223 -0.16 15.62 6.31
N LYS A 224 -0.21 16.71 7.09
CA LYS A 224 -1.43 17.20 7.77
C LYS A 224 -2.14 16.12 8.60
N ASP A 225 -1.38 15.32 9.34
CA ASP A 225 -1.91 14.26 10.20
C ASP A 225 -2.60 13.07 9.46
N ARG A 226 -2.34 12.89 8.16
CA ARG A 226 -3.02 11.86 7.34
C ARG A 226 -2.18 10.62 7.01
N ASN A 227 -1.07 10.42 7.70
CA ASN A 227 -0.28 9.19 7.60
C ASN A 227 -0.89 8.08 8.48
N ALA A 228 -0.85 6.84 8.00
CA ALA A 228 -1.44 5.68 8.70
C ALA A 228 -0.83 5.43 10.10
N ALA A 229 0.36 5.98 10.33
CA ALA A 229 1.16 5.82 11.55
C ALA A 229 1.47 7.20 12.15
N LEU A 230 0.41 7.94 12.52
CA LEU A 230 0.53 9.28 13.08
C LEU A 230 1.02 9.23 14.53
N LEU A 231 1.99 10.08 14.88
CA LEU A 231 2.41 10.26 16.26
C LEU A 231 1.34 11.00 17.07
N GLN A 232 0.87 10.39 18.16
CA GLN A 232 -0.13 10.99 19.03
C GLN A 232 0.30 11.13 20.51
N GLU A 233 1.39 10.49 20.91
CA GLU A 233 1.85 10.52 22.30
C GLU A 233 3.37 10.62 22.42
N LEU A 234 3.84 11.54 23.27
CA LEU A 234 5.23 11.65 23.72
C LEU A 234 5.30 11.19 25.17
N ILE A 235 6.13 10.19 25.44
CA ILE A 235 6.43 9.74 26.79
C ILE A 235 7.84 10.23 27.13
N TYR A 236 7.96 11.10 28.13
CA TYR A 236 9.25 11.61 28.62
C TYR A 236 9.51 11.09 30.03
N GLN A 237 10.68 10.49 30.28
CA GLN A 237 11.10 10.08 31.60
C GLN A 237 11.96 11.18 32.25
N ASN A 238 11.64 11.55 33.49
CA ASN A 238 12.35 12.58 34.24
C ASN A 238 13.57 11.97 34.97
N PRO A 239 14.79 12.50 34.79
CA PRO A 239 15.99 11.99 35.46
C PRO A 239 16.00 12.16 36.99
N PHE A 240 15.13 12.99 37.57
CA PHE A 240 15.12 13.30 39.01
C PHE A 240 14.06 12.54 39.84
N GLY A 241 13.59 11.37 39.38
CA GLY A 241 12.70 10.53 40.18
C GLY A 241 11.32 11.15 40.38
N GLY A 242 10.57 11.29 39.28
CA GLY A 242 9.18 11.70 39.33
C GLY A 242 8.59 11.62 37.93
N SER A 243 7.78 10.59 37.66
CA SER A 243 7.04 10.45 36.41
C SER A 243 5.97 11.54 36.32
N LYS A 244 6.36 12.77 35.96
CA LYS A 244 5.41 13.72 35.40
C LYS A 244 4.98 13.15 34.05
N LYS A 245 3.86 12.44 34.05
CA LYS A 245 3.09 12.16 32.84
C LYS A 245 2.70 13.53 32.29
N PHE A 246 3.44 14.05 31.32
CA PHE A 246 2.93 15.18 30.54
C PHE A 246 1.64 14.68 29.89
N SER A 247 0.54 15.42 30.08
CA SER A 247 -0.72 15.11 29.42
C SER A 247 -0.47 14.95 27.92
N PRO A 248 -1.09 13.97 27.26
CA PRO A 248 -0.88 13.76 25.83
C PRO A 248 -1.09 15.10 25.11
N ILE A 249 -0.08 15.54 24.35
CA ILE A 249 -0.28 16.60 23.37
C ILE A 249 -1.21 15.98 22.32
N ARG A 250 -2.52 16.15 22.53
CA ARG A 250 -3.52 15.76 21.55
C ARG A 250 -3.42 16.75 20.40
N PHE A 251 -2.71 16.38 19.35
CA PHE A 251 -2.87 17.04 18.06
C PHE A 251 -4.35 16.90 17.67
N ALA A 252 -5.02 18.03 17.45
CA ALA A 252 -6.45 18.08 17.17
C ALA A 252 -6.74 17.29 15.89
N ARG A 253 -7.71 16.36 15.95
CA ARG A 253 -8.19 15.69 14.73
C ARG A 253 -8.86 16.71 13.83
N TYR A 254 -8.51 16.71 12.55
CA TYR A 254 -9.42 17.20 11.51
C TYR A 254 -10.39 16.05 11.17
N GLU A 255 -11.46 15.90 11.95
CA GLU A 255 -12.54 14.95 11.65
C GLU A 255 -13.42 15.50 10.53
N ASN A 256 -12.98 15.35 9.28
CA ASN A 256 -13.97 15.28 8.20
C ASN A 256 -14.42 13.83 8.11
N GLY A 257 -15.70 13.58 8.41
CA GLY A 257 -16.34 12.28 8.23
C GLY A 257 -16.08 11.76 6.82
N ILE A 258 -15.46 10.59 6.73
CA ILE A 258 -15.26 9.85 5.50
C ILE A 258 -16.36 8.79 5.49
N THR A 259 -17.47 9.11 4.84
CA THR A 259 -18.34 8.13 4.18
C THR A 259 -17.71 7.70 2.88
#